data_AF-A0A7J3JDS6-F1
#
_entry.id   AF-A0A7J3JDS6-F1
#
_cell.length_a   1.000
_cell.length_b   1.000
_cell.length_c   1.000
_cell.angle_alpha   90.00
_cell.angle_beta   90.00
_cell.angle_gamma   90.00
#
_symmetry.space_group_name_H-M   'P 1'
#
loop_
_entity.id
_entity.type
_entity.pdbx_description
1 polymer ?
#
loop_
_entity_poly.entity_id
_entity_poly.type
_entity_poly.pdbx_seq_one_letter_code
_entity_poly.pdbx_strand_id
1 'polypeptide(L)'
;MEKIFQKKEIHLLRQNLQTILELSQVVASNTKTFANVLSSNGSLKPQEAKKFIDHYKGLLGEKEILILLAISMNEGMGFNRLRTILKGSMSSKTISEKLKRLEQERWLTRTVVNDRPFRVSYSLTSLGRKIANLSSVIGILILFPDEPENTSSTNKRLDKC
;
A
#
# COMPACT_ATOMS: atom_id res chain seq x y z
N MET A 1 25.94 -32.07 -22.30
CA MET A 1 25.63 -30.92 -21.42
C MET A 1 24.23 -30.36 -21.65
N GLU A 2 23.78 -30.26 -22.90
CA GLU A 2 22.49 -29.65 -23.29
C GLU A 2 21.23 -30.29 -22.67
N LYS A 3 21.19 -31.63 -22.52
CA LYS A 3 20.06 -32.33 -21.86
C LYS A 3 19.90 -32.01 -20.37
N ILE A 4 20.99 -31.66 -19.67
CA ILE A 4 20.96 -31.32 -18.23
C ILE A 4 20.40 -29.91 -18.04
N PHE A 5 20.77 -28.99 -18.95
CA PHE A 5 20.28 -27.61 -18.96
C PHE A 5 18.76 -27.55 -19.22
N GLN A 6 18.29 -28.27 -20.25
CA GLN A 6 16.86 -28.40 -20.57
C GLN A 6 16.04 -28.99 -19.41
N LYS A 7 16.59 -30.00 -18.71
CA LYS A 7 15.92 -30.63 -17.55
C LYS A 7 15.78 -29.66 -16.37
N LYS A 8 16.74 -28.75 -16.20
CA LYS A 8 16.73 -27.71 -15.15
C LYS A 8 15.70 -26.61 -15.45
N GLU A 9 15.56 -26.18 -16.71
CA GLU A 9 14.52 -25.23 -17.11
C GLU A 9 13.11 -25.81 -16.97
N ILE A 10 12.91 -27.07 -17.36
CA ILE A 10 11.62 -27.78 -17.18
C ILE A 10 11.28 -27.92 -15.69
N HIS A 11 12.28 -28.19 -14.85
CA HIS A 11 12.08 -28.26 -13.40
C HIS A 11 11.67 -26.90 -12.83
N LEU A 12 12.38 -25.83 -13.21
CA LEU A 12 12.07 -24.46 -12.79
C LEU A 12 10.67 -24.02 -13.23
N LEU A 13 10.30 -24.33 -14.48
CA LEU A 13 8.98 -24.03 -15.03
C LEU A 13 7.88 -24.74 -14.23
N ARG A 14 8.05 -26.03 -13.93
CA ARG A 14 7.10 -26.79 -13.11
C ARG A 14 6.96 -26.19 -11.71
N GLN A 15 8.06 -25.79 -11.11
CA GLN A 15 8.08 -25.19 -9.78
C GLN A 15 7.35 -23.85 -9.76
N ASN A 16 7.63 -22.98 -10.74
CA ASN A 16 6.93 -21.71 -10.91
C ASN A 16 5.42 -21.91 -11.14
N LEU A 17 5.02 -22.88 -11.96
CA LEU A 17 3.61 -23.21 -12.21
C LEU A 17 2.91 -23.70 -10.94
N GLN A 18 3.58 -24.54 -10.15
CA GLN A 18 3.06 -25.04 -8.88
C GLN A 18 2.84 -23.90 -7.89
N THR A 19 3.81 -22.99 -7.76
CA THR A 19 3.68 -21.81 -6.91
C THR A 19 2.55 -20.89 -7.38
N ILE A 20 2.39 -20.70 -8.70
CA ILE A 20 1.28 -19.89 -9.24
C ILE A 20 -0.08 -20.52 -8.91
N LEU A 21 -0.20 -21.84 -9.01
CA LEU A 21 -1.44 -22.55 -8.66
C LEU A 21 -1.77 -22.42 -7.18
N GLU A 22 -0.79 -22.59 -6.29
CA GLU A 22 -0.96 -22.42 -4.85
C GLU A 22 -1.38 -20.98 -4.50
N LEU A 23 -0.71 -19.99 -5.10
CA LEU A 23 -1.07 -18.58 -4.93
C LEU A 23 -2.50 -18.30 -5.41
N SER A 24 -2.93 -18.89 -6.52
CA SER A 24 -4.29 -18.69 -7.04
C SER A 24 -5.37 -19.23 -6.10
N GLN A 25 -5.12 -20.35 -5.43
CA GLN A 25 -6.03 -20.94 -4.45
C GLN A 25 -6.14 -20.09 -3.18
N VAL A 26 -5.00 -19.56 -2.72
CA VAL A 26 -4.95 -18.64 -1.57
C VAL A 26 -5.73 -17.36 -1.89
N VAL A 27 -5.57 -16.80 -3.10
CA VAL A 27 -6.32 -15.62 -3.54
C VAL A 27 -7.82 -15.91 -3.57
N ALA A 28 -8.25 -17.03 -4.17
CA ALA A 28 -9.66 -17.40 -4.24
C ALA A 28 -10.29 -17.61 -2.85
N SER A 29 -9.56 -18.25 -1.94
CA SER A 29 -9.96 -18.42 -0.54
C SER A 29 -10.11 -17.07 0.15
N ASN A 30 -9.12 -16.18 -0.03
CA ASN A 30 -9.16 -14.84 0.55
C ASN A 30 -10.34 -14.04 0.02
N THR A 31 -10.65 -14.10 -1.29
CA THR A 31 -11.81 -13.43 -1.87
C THR A 31 -13.13 -13.93 -1.29
N LYS A 32 -13.27 -15.24 -1.09
CA LYS A 32 -14.49 -15.84 -0.50
C LYS A 32 -14.65 -15.46 0.97
N THR A 33 -13.58 -15.50 1.74
CA THR A 33 -13.57 -15.05 3.14
C THR A 33 -13.93 -13.56 3.23
N PHE A 34 -13.36 -12.73 2.35
CA PHE A 34 -13.66 -11.31 2.32
C PHE A 34 -15.11 -11.03 1.94
N ALA A 35 -15.64 -11.73 0.92
CA ALA A 35 -17.04 -11.64 0.52
C ALA A 35 -17.97 -12.02 1.67
N ASN A 36 -17.68 -13.12 2.38
CA ASN A 36 -18.48 -13.55 3.52
C ASN A 36 -18.43 -12.55 4.69
N VAL A 37 -17.26 -11.99 5.00
CA VAL A 37 -17.10 -10.97 6.04
C VAL A 37 -17.86 -9.69 5.69
N LEU A 38 -17.81 -9.27 4.43
CA LEU A 38 -18.56 -8.10 3.94
C LEU A 38 -20.08 -8.35 3.93
N SER A 39 -20.52 -9.53 3.49
CA SER A 39 -21.94 -9.89 3.41
C SER A 39 -22.59 -10.17 4.77
N SER A 40 -21.81 -10.59 5.78
CA SER A 40 -22.37 -11.00 7.08
C SER A 40 -22.42 -9.90 8.12
N ASN A 41 -21.61 -8.84 8.02
CA ASN A 41 -21.58 -7.77 9.04
C ASN A 41 -21.44 -6.33 8.52
N GLY A 42 -21.31 -6.09 7.20
CA GLY A 42 -21.18 -4.74 6.65
C GLY A 42 -19.95 -3.93 7.13
N SER A 43 -19.19 -4.43 8.11
CA SER A 43 -18.08 -3.75 8.77
C SER A 43 -17.07 -4.77 9.29
N LEU A 44 -15.77 -4.51 9.02
CA LEU A 44 -14.67 -5.27 9.59
C LEU A 44 -14.59 -4.98 11.10
N LYS A 45 -14.47 -6.03 11.93
CA LYS A 45 -14.18 -5.83 13.36
C LYS A 45 -12.79 -5.19 13.52
N PRO A 46 -12.59 -4.23 14.44
CA PRO A 46 -11.31 -3.52 14.62
C PRO A 46 -10.11 -4.44 14.83
N GLN A 47 -10.33 -5.61 15.45
CA GLN A 47 -9.32 -6.61 15.76
C GLN A 47 -8.82 -7.35 14.50
N GLU A 48 -9.75 -7.64 13.57
CA GLU A 48 -9.47 -8.28 12.29
C GLU A 48 -8.82 -7.29 11.32
N ALA A 49 -9.26 -6.04 11.34
CA ALA A 49 -8.63 -4.94 10.61
C ALA A 49 -7.17 -4.74 11.06
N LYS A 50 -6.92 -4.74 12.38
CA LYS A 50 -5.55 -4.63 12.92
C LYS A 50 -4.64 -5.77 12.46
N LYS A 51 -5.11 -7.02 12.52
CA LYS A 51 -4.33 -8.18 12.05
C LYS A 51 -4.06 -8.14 10.55
N PHE A 52 -5.04 -7.69 9.76
CA PHE A 52 -4.87 -7.49 8.32
C PHE A 52 -3.84 -6.40 8.02
N ILE A 53 -3.93 -5.26 8.71
CA ILE A 53 -2.98 -4.15 8.62
C ILE A 53 -1.58 -4.58 9.03
N ASP A 54 -1.42 -5.31 10.14
CA ASP A 54 -0.10 -5.78 10.61
C ASP A 54 0.53 -6.80 9.65
N HIS A 55 -0.27 -7.62 8.97
CA HIS A 55 0.19 -8.47 7.88
C HIS A 55 0.58 -7.66 6.63
N TYR A 56 -0.20 -6.61 6.30
CA TYR A 56 0.04 -5.74 5.13
C TYR A 56 1.23 -4.78 5.32
N LYS A 57 1.53 -4.36 6.55
CA LYS A 57 2.67 -3.49 6.91
C LYS A 57 4.03 -4.07 6.50
N GLY A 58 4.14 -5.39 6.38
CA GLY A 58 5.35 -6.06 5.86
C GLY A 58 5.54 -5.91 4.34
N LEU A 59 4.47 -5.62 3.60
CA LEU A 59 4.47 -5.50 2.14
C LEU A 59 4.62 -4.04 1.69
N LEU A 60 3.96 -3.12 2.39
CA LEU A 60 3.96 -1.68 2.10
C LEU A 60 4.07 -0.87 3.40
N GLY A 61 5.00 0.09 3.42
CA GLY A 61 5.11 1.07 4.50
C GLY A 61 4.08 2.19 4.36
N GLU A 62 3.74 2.84 5.47
CA GLU A 62 2.79 3.96 5.51
C GLU A 62 3.16 5.09 4.54
N LYS A 63 4.46 5.38 4.41
CA LYS A 63 4.94 6.45 3.52
C LYS A 63 4.77 6.08 2.05
N GLU A 64 5.04 4.83 1.69
CA GLU A 64 4.79 4.30 0.36
C GLU A 64 3.30 4.37 0.00
N ILE A 65 2.42 4.00 0.93
CA ILE A 65 0.96 4.11 0.76
C ILE A 65 0.57 5.56 0.48
N LEU A 66 1.03 6.51 1.29
CA LEU A 66 0.72 7.94 1.10
C LEU A 66 1.21 8.47 -0.25
N ILE A 67 2.39 8.04 -0.72
CA ILE A 67 2.90 8.43 -2.05
C ILE A 67 2.03 7.86 -3.17
N LEU A 68 1.68 6.57 -3.09
CA LEU A 68 0.82 5.94 -4.10
C LEU A 68 -0.53 6.62 -4.20
N LEU A 69 -1.14 6.95 -3.06
CA LEU A 69 -2.43 7.65 -3.00
C LEU A 69 -2.33 9.08 -3.53
N ALA A 70 -1.27 9.81 -3.18
CA ALA A 70 -1.05 11.15 -3.72
C ALA A 70 -0.97 11.13 -5.25
N ILE A 71 -0.23 10.18 -5.84
CA ILE A 71 -0.11 10.06 -7.30
C ILE A 71 -1.44 9.59 -7.92
N SER A 72 -2.19 8.68 -7.28
CA SER A 72 -3.47 8.20 -7.82
C SER A 72 -4.54 9.28 -7.94
N MET A 73 -4.46 10.34 -7.14
CA MET A 73 -5.40 11.47 -7.22
C MET A 73 -5.20 12.33 -8.48
N ASN A 74 -3.99 12.35 -9.04
CA ASN A 74 -3.71 13.12 -10.25
C ASN A 74 -2.51 12.52 -10.99
N GLU A 75 -2.75 11.87 -12.12
CA GLU A 75 -1.72 11.29 -12.97
C GLU A 75 -0.69 12.35 -13.41
N GLY A 76 0.55 11.90 -13.60
CA GLY A 76 1.64 12.76 -14.06
C GLY A 76 2.15 13.78 -13.04
N MET A 77 2.27 13.41 -11.76
CA MET A 77 2.63 14.32 -10.69
C MET A 77 4.14 14.61 -10.60
N GLY A 78 4.52 15.90 -10.51
CA GLY A 78 5.92 16.29 -10.30
C GLY A 78 6.37 16.21 -8.83
N PHE A 79 7.69 16.12 -8.61
CA PHE A 79 8.28 15.99 -7.26
C PHE A 79 7.89 17.13 -6.31
N ASN A 80 7.92 18.37 -6.78
CA ASN A 80 7.59 19.52 -5.95
C ASN A 80 6.13 19.48 -5.47
N ARG A 81 5.22 19.02 -6.33
CA ARG A 81 3.81 18.88 -5.97
C ARG A 81 3.61 17.75 -4.96
N LEU A 82 4.27 16.61 -5.16
CA LEU A 82 4.30 15.51 -4.17
C LEU A 82 4.82 16.00 -2.82
N ARG A 83 5.92 16.75 -2.80
CA ARG A 83 6.49 17.32 -1.58
C ARG A 83 5.52 18.26 -0.85
N THR A 84 4.76 19.06 -1.60
CA THR A 84 3.76 19.96 -1.01
C THR A 84 2.59 19.18 -0.41
N ILE A 85 2.08 18.18 -1.12
CA ILE A 85 0.96 17.33 -0.65
C ILE A 85 1.36 16.54 0.61
N LEU A 86 2.59 16.01 0.63
CA LEU A 86 3.09 15.15 1.70
C LEU A 86 3.86 15.93 2.79
N LYS A 87 3.69 17.26 2.82
CA LYS A 87 4.37 18.13 3.78
C LYS A 87 3.91 17.79 5.20
N GLY A 88 4.87 17.69 6.13
CA GLY A 88 4.61 17.29 7.52
C GLY A 88 4.57 15.78 7.74
N SER A 89 4.25 14.98 6.71
CA SER A 89 4.27 13.53 6.82
C SER A 89 5.68 12.93 6.61
N MET A 90 6.54 13.53 5.79
CA MET A 90 7.88 13.00 5.49
C MET A 90 8.82 14.03 4.86
N SER A 91 10.13 13.80 4.98
CA SER A 91 11.16 14.67 4.42
C SER A 91 11.31 14.50 2.90
N SER A 92 11.87 15.50 2.21
CA SER A 92 12.20 15.41 0.77
C SER A 92 13.12 14.23 0.45
N LYS A 93 14.04 13.90 1.35
CA LYS A 93 14.94 12.75 1.23
C LYS A 93 14.15 11.44 1.28
N THR A 94 13.27 11.31 2.27
CA THR A 94 12.39 10.13 2.42
C THR A 94 11.49 9.95 1.20
N ILE A 95 10.86 11.03 0.69
CA ILE A 95 10.03 10.96 -0.52
C ILE A 95 10.86 10.46 -1.71
N SER A 96 12.07 10.97 -1.89
CA SER A 96 12.96 10.56 -2.99
C SER A 96 13.36 9.08 -2.89
N GLU A 97 13.70 8.61 -1.68
CA GLU A 97 14.04 7.21 -1.42
C GLU A 97 12.86 6.28 -1.70
N LYS A 98 11.66 6.66 -1.25
CA LYS A 98 10.44 5.87 -1.46
C LYS A 98 10.03 5.86 -2.93
N LEU A 99 10.10 6.98 -3.65
CA LEU A 99 9.83 7.03 -5.08
C LEU A 99 10.77 6.10 -5.87
N LYS A 100 12.07 6.12 -5.53
CA LYS A 100 13.06 5.21 -6.14
C LYS A 100 12.74 3.74 -5.88
N ARG A 101 12.36 3.39 -4.64
CA ARG A 101 11.93 2.03 -4.30
C ARG A 101 10.69 1.62 -5.10
N LEU A 102 9.66 2.47 -5.14
CA LEU A 102 8.41 2.18 -5.86
C LEU A 102 8.62 2.04 -7.38
N GLU A 103 9.59 2.77 -7.94
CA GLU A 103 10.02 2.61 -9.33
C GLU A 103 10.71 1.27 -9.56
N GLN A 104 11.61 0.86 -8.65
CA GLN A 104 12.29 -0.46 -8.70
C GLN A 104 11.29 -1.62 -8.64
N GLU A 105 10.25 -1.50 -7.81
CA GLU A 105 9.14 -2.46 -7.72
C GLU A 105 8.15 -2.39 -8.90
N ARG A 106 8.35 -1.46 -9.84
CA ARG A 106 7.50 -1.23 -11.03
C ARG A 106 6.07 -0.82 -10.71
N TRP A 107 5.84 -0.17 -9.57
CA TRP A 107 4.52 0.35 -9.19
C TRP A 107 4.30 1.76 -9.73
N LEU A 108 5.36 2.50 -10.00
CA LEU A 108 5.31 3.79 -10.68
C LEU A 108 6.34 3.86 -11.80
N THR A 109 6.16 4.84 -12.67
CA THR A 109 7.10 5.19 -13.74
C THR A 109 7.48 6.66 -13.59
N ARG A 110 8.78 6.94 -13.70
CA ARG A 110 9.31 8.30 -13.75
C ARG A 110 9.61 8.69 -15.19
N THR A 111 8.94 9.72 -15.68
CA THR A 111 9.17 10.30 -17.00
C THR A 111 9.85 11.66 -16.86
N VAL A 112 10.91 11.88 -17.62
CA VAL A 112 11.51 13.22 -17.77
C VAL A 112 10.72 13.96 -18.84
N VAL A 113 10.01 15.01 -18.44
CA VAL A 113 9.29 15.89 -19.34
C VAL A 113 10.28 16.93 -19.85
N ASN A 114 10.63 16.82 -21.13
CA ASN A 114 11.62 17.64 -21.79
C ASN A 114 10.98 18.93 -22.32
N ASP A 115 10.67 19.85 -21.42
CA ASP A 115 10.63 21.28 -21.75
C ASP A 115 11.67 21.99 -20.90
N ARG A 116 12.24 23.10 -21.38
CA ARG A 116 13.07 23.96 -20.53
C ARG A 116 12.10 24.72 -19.63
N PRO A 117 12.16 24.59 -18.29
CA PRO A 117 13.13 23.84 -17.47
C PRO A 117 12.77 22.36 -17.26
N PHE A 118 13.79 21.48 -17.21
CA PHE A 118 13.61 20.04 -17.02
C PHE A 118 12.67 19.72 -15.85
N ARG A 119 11.60 18.99 -16.14
CA ARG A 119 10.66 18.51 -15.12
C ARG A 119 10.59 16.99 -15.10
N VAL A 120 10.32 16.45 -13.93
CA VAL A 120 10.04 15.02 -13.74
C VAL A 120 8.57 14.83 -13.43
N SER A 121 8.01 13.74 -13.92
CA SER A 121 6.63 13.37 -13.70
C SER A 121 6.57 11.90 -13.28
N TYR A 122 5.79 11.62 -12.25
CA TYR A 122 5.55 10.27 -11.73
C TYR A 122 4.11 9.87 -12.05
N SER A 123 3.94 8.68 -12.62
CA SER A 123 2.64 8.11 -12.94
C SER A 123 2.57 6.67 -12.44
N LEU A 124 1.39 6.22 -12.05
CA LEU A 124 1.23 4.83 -11.60
C LEU A 124 1.25 3.88 -12.79
N THR A 125 1.84 2.71 -12.61
CA THR A 125 1.64 1.60 -13.55
C THR A 125 0.26 0.97 -13.32
N SER A 126 -0.15 0.07 -14.22
CA SER A 126 -1.40 -0.68 -14.02
C SER A 126 -1.38 -1.51 -12.73
N LEU A 127 -0.22 -2.03 -12.32
CA LEU A 127 -0.06 -2.70 -11.04
C LEU A 127 -0.10 -1.70 -9.88
N GLY A 128 0.61 -0.58 -9.99
CA GLY A 128 0.59 0.47 -8.96
C GLY A 128 -0.79 1.03 -8.67
N ARG A 129 -1.64 1.21 -9.70
CA ARG A 129 -3.05 1.61 -9.51
C ARG A 129 -3.85 0.59 -8.71
N LYS A 130 -3.67 -0.71 -8.99
CA LYS A 130 -4.35 -1.77 -8.22
C LYS A 130 -3.91 -1.74 -6.75
N ILE A 131 -2.62 -1.59 -6.50
CA ILE A 131 -2.06 -1.53 -5.14
C ILE A 131 -2.53 -0.27 -4.41
N ALA A 132 -2.53 0.89 -5.08
CA ALA A 132 -3.05 2.14 -4.52
C ALA A 132 -4.53 2.01 -4.14
N ASN A 133 -5.35 1.41 -5.01
CA ASN A 133 -6.76 1.18 -4.75
C ASN A 133 -6.97 0.25 -3.55
N LEU A 134 -6.23 -0.86 -3.46
CA LEU A 134 -6.28 -1.77 -2.31
C LEU A 134 -5.83 -1.09 -1.01
N SER A 135 -4.86 -0.18 -1.10
CA SER A 135 -4.30 0.54 0.05
C SER A 135 -5.12 1.76 0.47
N SER A 136 -6.12 2.16 -0.32
CA SER A 136 -6.91 3.38 -0.09
C SER A 136 -7.60 3.40 1.27
N VAL A 137 -8.15 2.26 1.70
CA VAL A 137 -8.79 2.11 3.01
C VAL A 137 -7.80 2.38 4.14
N ILE A 138 -6.60 1.80 4.06
CA ILE A 138 -5.53 2.01 5.04
C ILE A 138 -5.05 3.46 4.99
N GLY A 139 -4.94 4.05 3.80
CA GLY A 139 -4.58 5.44 3.62
C GLY A 139 -5.54 6.44 4.28
N ILE A 140 -6.84 6.18 4.21
CA ILE A 140 -7.85 6.99 4.90
C ILE A 140 -7.60 6.95 6.41
N LEU A 141 -7.34 5.77 6.99
CA LEU A 141 -7.02 5.64 8.41
C LEU A 141 -5.72 6.37 8.81
N ILE A 142 -4.73 6.41 7.92
CA ILE A 142 -3.47 7.15 8.15
C ILE A 142 -3.70 8.68 8.09
N LEU A 143 -4.55 9.14 7.18
CA LEU A 143 -4.83 10.57 6.97
C LEU A 143 -5.81 11.14 7.99
N PHE A 144 -6.71 10.30 8.50
CA PHE A 144 -7.69 10.64 9.52
C PHE A 144 -7.52 9.71 10.73
N PRO A 145 -6.42 9.86 11.49
CA PRO A 145 -6.27 9.12 12.74
C PRO A 145 -7.41 9.54 13.69
N ASP A 146 -8.07 8.56 14.30
CA ASP A 146 -9.08 8.83 15.32
C ASP A 146 -8.46 9.68 16.44
N GLU A 147 -9.10 10.80 16.76
CA GLU A 147 -8.78 11.58 17.96
C GLU A 147 -8.90 10.66 19.18
N PRO A 148 -7.95 10.66 20.13
CA PRO A 148 -8.06 9.82 21.31
C PRO A 148 -9.36 10.18 22.05
N GLU A 149 -10.24 9.19 22.22
CA GLU A 149 -11.39 9.31 23.12
C GLU A 149 -10.89 9.80 24.48
N ASN A 150 -11.29 11.01 24.83
CA ASN A 150 -10.99 11.64 26.09
C ASN A 150 -11.59 10.82 27.24
N THR A 151 -10.84 9.88 27.80
CA THR A 151 -11.13 9.30 29.12
C THR A 151 -10.71 10.30 30.21
N SER A 152 -11.43 11.43 30.29
CA SER A 152 -11.53 12.20 31.53
C SER A 152 -12.95 12.09 32.06
N SER A 153 -13.23 10.93 32.66
CA SER A 153 -14.16 10.91 33.79
C SER A 153 -13.49 11.65 34.95
N THR A 154 -13.74 12.96 35.02
CA THR A 154 -13.65 13.74 36.25
C THR A 154 -14.53 13.06 37.28
N ASN A 155 -13.95 12.19 38.10
CA ASN A 155 -14.61 11.69 39.30
C ASN A 155 -14.57 12.82 40.34
N LYS A 156 -15.46 13.80 40.16
CA LYS A 156 -15.86 14.71 41.23
C LYS A 156 -16.77 13.92 42.17
N ARG A 157 -16.16 13.08 43.02
CA ARG A 157 -16.80 12.65 44.26
C ARG A 157 -16.83 13.86 45.19
N LEU A 158 -18.00 14.51 45.20
CA LEU A 158 -18.47 15.24 46.36
C LEU A 158 -18.81 14.23 47.46
N ASP A 159 -18.45 14.64 48.69
CA ASP A 159 -19.06 14.34 49.99
C ASP A 159 -18.31 13.43 51.00
N LYS A 160 -18.12 14.06 52.18
CA LYS A 160 -17.88 13.57 53.55
C LYS A 160 -16.41 13.26 53.88
N CYS A 161 -15.74 13.95 54.81
CA CYS A 161 -16.15 14.51 56.11
C CYS A 161 -15.50 15.88 56.38
#